data_AF-A0A1J3CLZ0-F1
#
_entry.id   AF-A0A1J3CLZ0-F1
#
_cell.length_a   1.000
_cell.length_b   1.000
_cell.length_c   1.000
_cell.angle_alpha   90.00
_cell.angle_beta   90.00
_cell.angle_gamma   90.00
#
_symmetry.space_group_name_H-M   'P 1'
#
loop_
_entity.id
_entity.type
_entity.pdbx_description
1 polymer ?
#
loop_
_entity_poly.entity_id
_entity_poly.type
_entity_poly.pdbx_seq_one_letter_code
_entity_poly.pdbx_strand_id
1 'polypeptide(L)'
;SGCSSLERFPDLSRKMKCLKSLDLSRTAIREIPSSISYLTALEELRFVNCVNLVRLPENLWSLRFKVEFRQIDTEKFSRLWNRFGWLKKVQIS
;
A
#
# COMPACT_ATOMS: atom_id res chain seq x y z
N SER A 1 -10.89 8.37 7.70
CA SER A 1 -9.96 8.43 6.55
C SER A 1 -9.62 9.89 6.26
N GLY A 2 -8.37 10.18 5.91
CA GLY A 2 -7.89 11.56 5.65
C GLY A 2 -7.08 12.20 6.79
N CYS A 3 -5.91 11.63 7.12
CA CYS A 3 -4.94 12.27 8.00
C CYS A 3 -3.74 12.75 7.18
N SER A 4 -3.80 13.98 6.70
CA SER A 4 -2.74 14.58 5.86
C SER A 4 -1.42 14.78 6.60
N SER A 5 -1.41 14.66 7.93
CA SER A 5 -0.17 14.69 8.73
C SER A 5 0.47 13.31 8.92
N LEU A 6 -0.22 12.21 8.54
CA LEU A 6 0.30 10.86 8.68
C LEU A 6 1.30 10.56 7.55
N GLU A 7 2.57 10.86 7.79
CA GLU A 7 3.64 10.67 6.81
C GLU A 7 4.28 9.27 6.82
N ARG A 8 4.18 8.56 7.95
CA ARG A 8 4.77 7.22 8.13
C ARG A 8 3.75 6.27 8.74
N PHE A 9 3.70 5.05 8.22
CA PHE A 9 2.99 3.97 8.89
C PHE A 9 3.85 3.45 10.06
N PRO A 10 3.26 3.14 11.22
CA PRO A 10 4.01 2.60 12.34
C PRO A 10 4.60 1.23 11.99
N ASP A 11 5.79 0.95 12.52
CA ASP A 11 6.34 -0.40 12.45
C ASP A 11 5.59 -1.30 13.44
N LEU A 12 5.04 -2.42 12.96
CA LEU A 12 4.29 -3.34 13.79
C LEU A 12 5.25 -4.33 14.46
N SER A 13 5.25 -4.37 15.79
CA SER A 13 6.10 -5.28 16.56
C SER A 13 5.48 -6.65 16.81
N ARG A 14 4.18 -6.83 16.52
CA ARG A 14 3.44 -8.08 16.78
C ARG A 14 2.40 -8.37 15.70
N LYS A 15 2.12 -9.65 15.50
CA LYS A 15 1.05 -10.12 14.59
C LYS A 15 -0.32 -9.67 15.08
N MET A 16 -1.10 -9.09 14.17
CA MET A 16 -2.49 -8.70 14.39
C MET A 16 -3.41 -9.61 13.59
N LYS A 17 -4.22 -10.40 14.30
CA LYS A 17 -5.04 -11.48 13.72
C LYS A 17 -6.49 -11.07 13.44
N CYS A 18 -6.86 -9.83 13.73
CA CYS A 18 -8.27 -9.38 13.67
C CYS A 18 -8.50 -8.24 12.68
N LEU A 19 -7.46 -7.50 12.27
CA LEU A 19 -7.62 -6.38 11.35
C LEU A 19 -7.84 -6.89 9.93
N LYS A 20 -9.06 -6.73 9.41
CA LYS A 20 -9.48 -7.19 8.08
C LYS A 20 -9.41 -6.12 6.99
N SER A 21 -9.61 -4.86 7.33
CA SER A 21 -9.57 -3.75 6.38
C SER A 21 -8.73 -2.61 6.93
N LEU A 22 -7.84 -2.06 6.09
CA LEU A 22 -6.99 -0.93 6.41
C LEU A 22 -7.12 0.13 5.31
N ASP A 23 -7.68 1.28 5.66
CA ASP A 23 -7.83 2.42 4.76
C ASP A 23 -6.83 3.52 5.09
N LEU A 24 -5.82 3.67 4.24
CA LEU A 24 -4.78 4.72 4.34
C LEU A 24 -5.05 5.87 3.36
N SER A 25 -6.24 5.93 2.78
CA SER A 25 -6.61 6.95 1.81
C SER A 25 -6.51 8.38 2.37
N ARG A 26 -6.11 9.30 1.50
CA ARG A 26 -5.95 10.74 1.78
C ARG A 26 -4.96 11.02 2.93
N THR A 27 -3.93 10.19 3.06
CA THR A 27 -2.82 10.42 4.00
C THR A 27 -1.58 10.93 3.25
N ALA A 28 -0.66 11.58 3.95
CA ALA A 28 0.64 11.99 3.38
C ALA A 28 1.68 10.87 3.43
N ILE A 29 1.23 9.62 3.55
CA ILE A 29 2.11 8.49 3.78
C ILE A 29 3.09 8.31 2.64
N ARG A 30 4.37 8.16 2.98
CA ARG A 30 5.45 8.03 2.00
C ARG A 30 5.86 6.59 1.75
N GLU A 31 5.83 5.77 2.81
CA GLU A 31 6.28 4.39 2.78
C GLU A 31 5.45 3.47 3.67
N ILE A 32 5.36 2.21 3.26
CA ILE A 32 4.76 1.12 4.04
C ILE A 32 5.88 0.13 4.43
N PRO A 33 6.07 -0.16 5.74
CA PRO A 33 7.10 -1.08 6.21
C PRO A 33 6.72 -2.54 5.93
N SER A 34 7.72 -3.42 5.90
CA SER A 34 7.54 -4.88 5.68
C SER A 34 6.71 -5.57 6.77
N SER A 35 6.63 -4.95 7.95
CA SER A 35 5.77 -5.38 9.05
C SER A 35 4.27 -5.27 8.74
N ILE A 36 3.85 -4.71 7.60
CA ILE A 36 2.48 -4.86 7.09
C ILE A 36 2.06 -6.33 6.97
N SER A 37 3.02 -7.25 6.75
CA SER A 37 2.79 -8.70 6.76
C SER A 37 2.35 -9.27 8.11
N TYR A 38 2.47 -8.50 9.18
CA TYR A 38 1.99 -8.90 10.50
C TYR A 38 0.48 -8.76 10.63
N LEU A 39 -0.18 -8.07 9.69
CA LEU A 39 -1.64 -8.01 9.58
C LEU A 39 -2.16 -9.29 8.90
N THR A 40 -2.08 -10.42 9.60
CA THR A 40 -2.28 -11.75 9.01
C THR A 40 -3.73 -12.04 8.58
N ALA A 41 -4.69 -11.28 9.10
CA ALA A 41 -6.10 -11.38 8.72
C ALA A 41 -6.56 -10.25 7.79
N LEU A 42 -5.62 -9.44 7.28
CA LEU A 42 -5.96 -8.36 6.37
C LEU A 42 -6.51 -8.97 5.08
N GLU A 43 -7.67 -8.48 4.67
CA GLU A 43 -8.40 -8.86 3.46
C GLU A 43 -8.43 -7.68 2.46
N GLU A 44 -8.31 -6.45 2.96
CA GLU A 44 -8.41 -5.22 2.16
C GLU A 44 -7.43 -4.14 2.60
N LEU A 45 -6.73 -3.54 1.63
CA LEU A 45 -5.83 -2.40 1.82
C LEU A 45 -6.10 -1.33 0.77
N ARG A 46 -6.43 -0.10 1.20
CA ARG A 46 -6.80 1.02 0.32
C ARG A 46 -5.80 2.17 0.39
N PHE A 47 -5.40 2.65 -0.80
CA PHE A 47 -4.56 3.84 -0.99
C PHE A 47 -5.20 4.81 -1.98
N VAL A 48 -6.32 5.44 -1.61
CA VAL A 48 -6.97 6.43 -2.47
C VAL A 48 -6.42 7.83 -2.19
N ASN A 49 -5.99 8.58 -3.20
CA ASN A 49 -5.43 9.93 -3.05
C ASN A 49 -4.19 10.01 -2.12
N CYS A 50 -3.31 9.01 -2.19
CA CYS A 50 -2.03 8.98 -1.46
C CYS A 50 -0.88 9.45 -2.37
N VAL A 51 -0.85 10.74 -2.70
CA VAL A 51 0.06 11.32 -3.71
C VAL A 51 1.54 11.32 -3.33
N ASN A 52 1.85 11.10 -2.05
CA ASN A 52 3.21 11.07 -1.51
C ASN A 52 3.78 9.65 -1.37
N LEU A 53 2.97 8.61 -1.63
CA LEU A 53 3.38 7.23 -1.48
C LEU A 53 4.39 6.86 -2.57
N VAL A 54 5.63 6.59 -2.16
CA VAL A 54 6.76 6.28 -3.06
C VAL A 54 7.32 4.87 -2.88
N ARG A 55 6.99 4.20 -1.76
CA ARG A 55 7.50 2.87 -1.46
C ARG A 55 6.45 1.99 -0.79
N LEU A 56 6.41 0.75 -1.27
CA LEU A 56 5.67 -0.35 -0.69
C LEU A 56 6.66 -1.52 -0.47
N PRO A 57 6.41 -2.41 0.50
CA PRO A 57 7.38 -3.43 0.88
C PRO A 57 7.25 -4.66 -0.01
N GLU A 58 8.34 -5.25 -0.49
CA GLU A 58 8.33 -6.32 -1.50
C GLU A 58 7.43 -7.52 -1.15
N ASN A 59 7.23 -7.79 0.13
CA ASN A 59 6.34 -8.83 0.63
C ASN A 59 4.84 -8.46 0.61
N LEU A 60 4.43 -7.24 0.28
CA LEU A 60 3.01 -6.88 0.13
C LEU A 60 2.32 -7.78 -0.91
N TRP A 61 3.07 -8.19 -1.93
CA TRP A 61 2.62 -9.01 -3.07
C TRP A 61 2.47 -10.49 -2.72
N SER A 62 3.14 -10.97 -1.68
CA SER A 62 2.98 -12.33 -1.20
C SER A 62 1.79 -12.49 -0.25
N LEU A 63 1.13 -11.38 0.11
CA LEU A 63 -0.01 -11.38 1.02
C LEU A 63 -1.31 -11.53 0.23
N ARG A 64 -2.22 -12.37 0.73
CA ARG A 64 -3.49 -12.72 0.08
C ARG A 64 -4.60 -11.71 0.42
N PHE A 65 -4.37 -10.42 0.19
CA PHE A 65 -5.42 -9.40 0.32
C PHE A 65 -5.67 -8.64 -0.96
N LYS A 66 -6.87 -8.07 -1.07
CA LYS A 66 -7.24 -7.16 -2.14
C LYS A 66 -6.57 -5.82 -1.87
N VAL A 67 -5.75 -5.38 -2.82
CA VAL A 67 -5.17 -4.04 -2.81
C VAL A 67 -5.91 -3.17 -3.80
N GLU A 68 -6.45 -2.05 -3.33
CA GLU A 68 -7.14 -1.09 -4.17
C GLU A 68 -6.34 0.21 -4.25
N PHE A 69 -5.92 0.56 -5.46
CA PHE A 69 -5.27 1.82 -5.79
C PHE A 69 -6.25 2.67 -6.61
N ARG A 70 -6.57 3.89 -6.15
CA ARG A 70 -7.34 4.87 -6.95
C ARG A 70 -6.70 6.25 -6.84
N GLN A 71 -6.57 6.95 -7.97
CA GLN A 71 -6.06 8.33 -8.04
C GLN A 71 -4.69 8.49 -7.34
N ILE A 72 -3.77 7.57 -7.61
CA ILE A 72 -2.37 7.70 -7.19
C ILE A 72 -1.60 8.39 -8.31
N ASP A 73 -0.60 9.19 -7.95
CA ASP A 73 0.36 9.78 -8.88
C ASP A 73 1.05 8.65 -9.69
N THR A 74 0.57 8.47 -10.92
CA THR A 74 0.94 7.36 -11.82
C THR A 74 2.38 7.46 -12.29
N GLU A 75 2.97 8.66 -12.33
CA GLU A 75 4.38 8.84 -12.71
C GLU A 75 5.31 8.26 -11.64
N LYS A 76 5.04 8.52 -10.35
CA LYS A 76 5.81 7.92 -9.25
C LYS A 76 5.60 6.42 -9.15
N PHE A 77 4.36 5.97 -9.34
CA PHE A 77 4.03 4.55 -9.26
C PHE A 77 4.55 3.74 -10.44
N SER A 78 4.79 4.36 -11.62
CA SER A 78 5.38 3.68 -12.77
C SER A 78 6.70 2.95 -12.43
N ARG A 79 7.54 3.54 -11.59
CA ARG A 79 8.82 2.96 -11.11
C ARG A 79 8.62 1.79 -10.15
N LEU A 80 7.56 1.84 -9.32
CA LEU A 80 7.17 0.73 -8.46
C LEU A 80 6.62 -0.41 -9.32
N TRP A 81 5.70 -0.10 -10.23
CA TRP A 81 5.05 -1.01 -11.16
C TRP A 81 6.07 -1.77 -12.03
N ASN A 82 7.09 -1.07 -12.56
CA ASN A 82 8.18 -1.65 -13.33
C ASN A 82 9.01 -2.69 -12.56
N ARG A 83 9.08 -2.64 -11.23
CA ARG A 83 9.80 -3.62 -10.41
C ARG A 83 9.08 -4.96 -10.28
N PHE A 84 7.77 -5.02 -10.51
CA PHE A 84 7.01 -6.24 -10.29
C PHE A 84 6.93 -7.15 -11.53
N GLY A 85 7.52 -6.77 -12.67
CA GLY A 85 7.66 -7.61 -13.86
C GLY A 85 6.37 -7.93 -14.64
N TRP A 86 5.23 -8.09 -13.95
CA TRP A 86 3.91 -8.44 -14.52
C TRP A 86 3.22 -7.31 -15.30
N LEU A 87 3.82 -6.12 -15.32
CA LEU A 87 3.10 -4.89 -15.67
C LEU A 87 3.49 -4.24 -16.97
N LYS A 88 4.50 -4.81 -17.63
CA LYS A 88 4.60 -4.67 -19.08
C LYS A 88 3.40 -5.28 -19.82
N LYS A 89 2.53 -6.04 -19.14
CA LYS A 89 1.31 -6.65 -19.73
C LYS A 89 -0.01 -5.98 -19.37
N VAL A 90 -0.07 -5.09 -18.39
CA VAL A 90 -1.30 -4.36 -18.06
C VAL A 90 -1.09 -2.92 -18.49
N GLN A 91 -1.56 -2.59 -19.70
CA GLN A 91 -1.71 -1.20 -20.09
C GLN A 91 -2.64 -0.53 -19.07
N ILE A 92 -2.10 0.41 -18.30
CA ILE A 92 -2.93 1.32 -17.52
C ILE A 92 -3.49 2.31 -18.54
N SER A 93 -4.79 2.17 -18.82
CA SER A 93 -5.58 3.16 -19.57
C SER A 93 -5.92 4.32 -18.65
#